data_AF-A0A2K3LAT8-F1
#
_entry.id   AF-A0A2K3LAT8-F1
#
_cell.length_a   1.000
_cell.length_b   1.000
_cell.length_c   1.000
_cell.angle_alpha   90.00
_cell.angle_beta   90.00
_cell.angle_gamma   90.00
#
_symmetry.space_group_name_H-M   'P 1'
#
loop_
_entity.id
_entity.type
_entity.pdbx_description
1 polymer ?
#
loop_
_entity_poly.entity_id
_entity_poly.type
_entity_poly.pdbx_seq_one_letter_code
_entity_poly.pdbx_strand_id
1 'polypeptide(L)'
;MHVEFHNLTRVVATAVTYMRRVYSRKSMTEYDPRLVAPACLYLASKAEESTVQARLLVFYIKKLYADDKYRYEIKDILEMEMKILEALNYYLVVFHPYRSLSG
;
A
#
# COMPACT_ATOMS: atom_id res chain seq x y z
N MET A 1 1.37 -17.41 -14.46
CA MET A 1 0.32 -17.86 -13.51
C MET A 1 0.81 -18.19 -12.10
N HIS A 2 1.64 -19.21 -11.84
CA HIS A 2 2.03 -19.54 -10.44
C HIS A 2 2.94 -18.49 -9.77
N VAL A 3 3.80 -17.82 -10.55
CA VAL A 3 4.74 -16.79 -10.06
C VAL A 3 4.03 -15.45 -9.78
N GLU A 4 3.08 -15.06 -10.63
CA GLU A 4 2.34 -13.80 -10.48
C GLU A 4 1.45 -13.77 -9.22
N PHE A 5 0.84 -14.90 -8.88
CA PHE A 5 0.00 -15.02 -7.69
C PHE A 5 0.82 -14.85 -6.40
N HIS A 6 2.04 -15.40 -6.38
CA HIS A 6 2.95 -15.28 -5.25
C HIS A 6 3.40 -13.83 -5.03
N ASN A 7 3.64 -13.10 -6.13
CA ASN A 7 4.02 -11.69 -6.07
C ASN A 7 2.90 -10.81 -5.48
N LEU A 8 1.64 -11.07 -5.84
CA LEU A 8 0.49 -10.34 -5.28
C LEU A 8 0.33 -10.58 -3.78
N THR A 9 0.49 -11.82 -3.30
CA THR A 9 0.41 -12.12 -1.86
C THR A 9 1.50 -11.41 -1.06
N ARG A 10 2.71 -11.30 -1.62
CA ARG A 10 3.82 -10.58 -0.99
C ARG A 10 3.55 -9.07 -0.91
N VAL A 11 3.10 -8.46 -2.01
CA VAL A 11 2.74 -7.03 -2.05
C VAL A 11 1.66 -6.71 -1.02
N VAL A 12 0.60 -7.52 -0.93
CA VAL A 12 -0.48 -7.31 0.06
C VAL A 12 0.06 -7.46 1.48
N ALA A 13 0.89 -8.46 1.75
CA ALA A 13 1.50 -8.63 3.07
C ALA A 13 2.40 -7.44 3.46
N THR A 14 3.17 -6.88 2.51
CA THR A 14 3.99 -5.68 2.71
C THR A 14 3.10 -4.47 3.00
N ALA A 15 2.04 -4.27 2.23
CA ALA A 15 1.09 -3.17 2.41
C ALA A 15 0.42 -3.21 3.80
N VAL A 16 -0.02 -4.39 4.24
CA VAL A 16 -0.59 -4.58 5.59
C VAL A 16 0.44 -4.26 6.68
N THR A 17 1.69 -4.65 6.47
CA THR A 17 2.79 -4.34 7.41
C THR A 17 3.04 -2.84 7.50
N TYR A 18 3.04 -2.12 6.37
CA TYR A 18 3.15 -0.67 6.35
C TYR A 18 2.01 0.00 7.10
N MET A 19 0.76 -0.40 6.82
CA MET A 19 -0.42 0.15 7.47
C MET A 19 -0.36 -0.03 9.00
N ARG A 20 0.05 -1.21 9.48
CA ARG A 20 0.27 -1.46 10.91
C ARG A 20 1.35 -0.57 11.52
N ARG A 21 2.49 -0.41 10.84
CA ARG A 21 3.61 0.44 11.31
C ARG A 21 3.20 1.92 11.36
N VAL A 22 2.45 2.40 10.37
CA VAL A 22 1.92 3.78 10.32
C VAL A 22 0.98 4.03 11.50
N TYR A 23 -0.03 3.16 11.71
CA TYR A 23 -1.00 3.36 12.79
C TYR A 23 -0.47 3.06 14.20
N SER A 24 0.71 2.47 14.33
CA SER A 24 1.42 2.42 15.61
C SER A 24 1.99 3.78 16.03
N ARG A 25 2.12 4.72 15.09
CA ARG A 25 2.77 6.03 15.31
C ARG A 25 1.85 7.21 15.02
N LYS A 26 0.82 7.01 14.20
CA LYS A 26 -0.09 8.04 13.70
C LYS A 26 -1.54 7.69 14.02
N SER A 27 -2.33 8.70 14.35
CA SER A 27 -3.76 8.51 14.62
C SER A 27 -4.55 8.24 13.34
N MET A 28 -5.59 7.42 13.42
CA MET A 28 -6.57 7.20 12.35
C MET A 28 -7.35 8.46 11.97
N THR A 29 -7.38 9.47 12.85
CA THR A 29 -8.01 10.77 12.57
C THR A 29 -7.09 11.70 11.77
N GLU A 30 -5.76 11.54 11.87
CA GLU A 30 -4.77 12.30 11.10
C GLU A 30 -4.51 11.63 9.73
N TYR A 31 -4.59 10.30 9.69
CA TYR A 31 -4.30 9.47 8.53
C TYR A 31 -5.54 8.66 8.17
N ASP A 32 -6.36 9.17 7.24
CA ASP A 32 -7.58 8.50 6.81
C ASP A 32 -7.29 7.09 6.25
N PRO A 33 -7.80 6.01 6.87
CA PRO A 33 -7.60 4.63 6.41
C PRO A 33 -7.97 4.41 4.95
N ARG A 34 -8.91 5.20 4.42
CA ARG A 34 -9.39 5.10 3.04
C ARG A 34 -8.36 5.52 2.02
N LEU A 35 -7.48 6.45 2.40
CA LEU A 35 -6.38 6.94 1.60
C LEU A 35 -5.06 6.22 1.94
N VAL A 36 -4.85 5.85 3.20
CA VAL A 36 -3.66 5.10 3.63
C VAL A 36 -3.61 3.72 3.00
N ALA A 37 -4.72 2.97 2.97
CA ALA A 37 -4.74 1.62 2.41
C ALA A 37 -4.26 1.57 0.94
N PRO A 38 -4.79 2.37 0.01
CA PRO A 38 -4.29 2.38 -1.36
C PRO A 38 -2.86 2.93 -1.47
N ALA A 39 -2.48 3.95 -0.69
CA ALA A 39 -1.13 4.49 -0.72
C ALA A 39 -0.09 3.47 -0.20
N CYS A 40 -0.39 2.71 0.86
CA CYS A 40 0.43 1.60 1.32
C CYS A 40 0.56 0.50 0.27
N LEU A 41 -0.52 0.18 -0.45
CA LEU A 41 -0.50 -0.81 -1.52
C LEU A 41 0.36 -0.35 -2.70
N TYR A 42 0.27 0.92 -3.07
CA TYR A 42 1.11 1.54 -4.09
C TYR A 42 2.59 1.44 -3.71
N LEU A 43 2.93 1.91 -2.51
CA LEU A 43 4.30 1.90 -2.01
C LEU A 43 4.85 0.47 -1.90
N ALA A 44 4.04 -0.49 -1.44
CA ALA A 44 4.41 -1.90 -1.36
C ALA A 44 4.66 -2.51 -2.75
N SER A 45 3.85 -2.19 -3.75
CA SER A 45 4.08 -2.67 -5.12
C SER A 45 5.42 -2.19 -5.69
N LYS A 46 5.80 -0.94 -5.40
CA LYS A 46 7.11 -0.40 -5.77
C LYS A 46 8.25 -1.09 -5.02
N ALA A 47 8.10 -1.30 -3.71
CA ALA A 47 9.11 -1.92 -2.87
C ALA A 47 9.38 -3.40 -3.20
N GLU A 48 8.35 -4.13 -3.63
CA GLU A 48 8.44 -5.55 -4.02
C GLU A 48 8.74 -5.75 -5.53
N GLU A 49 9.08 -4.67 -6.25
CA GLU A 49 9.37 -4.67 -7.70
C GLU A 49 8.25 -5.31 -8.54
N SER A 50 7.01 -5.24 -8.06
CA SER A 50 5.83 -5.76 -8.75
C SER A 50 5.24 -4.67 -9.64
N THR A 51 4.97 -5.00 -10.91
CA THR A 51 4.38 -4.07 -11.89
C THR A 51 2.87 -3.89 -11.65
N VAL A 52 2.47 -3.46 -10.46
CA VAL A 52 1.12 -2.94 -10.25
C VAL A 52 1.04 -1.59 -10.95
N GLN A 53 0.37 -1.55 -12.09
CA GLN A 53 0.15 -0.30 -12.80
C GLN A 53 -0.61 0.68 -11.89
N ALA A 54 -0.01 1.85 -11.62
CA ALA A 54 -0.64 2.91 -10.82
C ALA A 54 -2.07 3.26 -11.31
N ARG A 55 -2.33 3.07 -12.61
CA ARG A 55 -3.65 3.26 -13.24
C ARG A 55 -4.72 2.31 -12.71
N LEU A 56 -4.39 1.05 -12.42
CA LEU A 56 -5.35 0.11 -11.81
C LEU A 56 -5.70 0.53 -10.38
N LEU A 57 -4.71 1.00 -9.62
CA LEU A 57 -4.94 1.44 -8.25
C LEU A 57 -5.91 2.63 -8.18
N VAL A 58 -5.71 3.63 -9.05
CA VAL A 58 -6.62 4.79 -9.16
C VAL A 58 -8.02 4.36 -9.60
N PHE A 59 -8.12 3.41 -10.51
CA PHE A 59 -9.40 2.83 -10.93
C PHE A 59 -10.12 2.14 -9.75
N TYR A 60 -9.40 1.35 -8.94
CA TYR A 60 -9.99 0.68 -7.77
C TYR A 60 -10.39 1.66 -6.68
N ILE A 61 -9.63 2.72 -6.42
CA ILE A 61 -10.00 3.75 -5.44
C ILE A 61 -11.31 4.42 -5.85
N LYS A 62 -11.42 4.83 -7.12
CA LYS A 62 -12.66 5.42 -7.66
C LYS A 62 -13.85 4.45 -7.62
N LYS A 63 -13.60 3.14 -7.76
CA LYS A 63 -14.63 2.11 -7.66
C LYS A 63 -15.04 1.81 -6.22
N LEU A 64 -14.11 1.86 -5.27
CA LEU A 64 -14.35 1.60 -3.85
C LEU A 64 -15.08 2.76 -3.16
N TYR A 65 -14.80 3.99 -3.58
CA TYR A 65 -15.44 5.20 -3.04
C TYR A 65 -16.36 5.82 -4.09
N ALA A 66 -17.57 5.27 -4.20
CA ALA A 66 -18.64 5.79 -5.07
C ALA A 66 -19.30 7.06 -4.51
N ASP A 67 -19.04 7.39 -3.24
CA ASP A 67 -19.55 8.58 -2.57
C ASP A 67 -18.68 9.79 -2.91
N ASP A 68 -19.31 10.84 -3.43
CA ASP A 68 -18.68 12.10 -3.85
C ASP A 68 -17.89 12.78 -2.73
N LYS A 69 -18.22 12.48 -1.47
CA LYS A 69 -17.50 12.99 -0.29
C LYS A 69 -16.04 12.51 -0.20
N TYR A 70 -15.69 11.41 -0.87
CA TYR A 70 -14.38 10.76 -0.77
C TYR A 70 -13.71 10.59 -2.15
N ARG A 71 -13.87 11.58 -3.03
CA ARG A 71 -13.15 11.65 -4.32
C ARG A 71 -11.68 12.02 -4.11
N TYR A 72 -10.85 11.04 -3.80
CA TYR A 72 -9.40 11.22 -3.81
C TYR A 72 -8.86 11.25 -5.24
N GLU A 73 -7.96 12.20 -5.48
CA GLU A 73 -7.21 12.35 -6.73
C GLU A 73 -5.83 11.68 -6.62
N ILE A 74 -5.15 11.57 -7.76
CA ILE A 74 -3.79 10.99 -7.81
C ILE A 74 -2.84 11.75 -6.89
N LYS A 75 -2.95 13.08 -6.84
CA LYS A 75 -2.13 13.93 -5.98
C LYS A 75 -2.26 13.56 -4.49
N ASP A 76 -3.46 13.19 -4.04
CA ASP A 76 -3.71 12.87 -2.63
C ASP A 76 -3.05 11.55 -2.26
N ILE A 77 -3.04 10.59 -3.19
CA ILE A 77 -2.35 9.31 -3.04
C ILE A 77 -0.84 9.54 -2.97
N LEU A 78 -0.29 10.37 -3.85
CA LEU A 78 1.15 10.68 -3.88
C LEU A 78 1.59 11.45 -2.62
N GLU A 79 0.77 12.39 -2.14
CA GLU A 79 1.04 13.08 -0.88
C GLU A 79 1.00 12.11 0.31
N MET A 80 -0.02 11.24 0.36
CA MET A 80 -0.13 10.23 1.42
C MET A 80 1.03 9.22 1.37
N GLU A 81 1.49 8.84 0.17
CA GLU A 81 2.67 8.01 0.01
C GLU A 81 3.90 8.65 0.67
N MET A 82 4.15 9.94 0.45
CA MET A 82 5.26 10.65 1.08
C MET A 82 5.12 10.67 2.61
N LYS A 83 3.91 10.92 3.12
CA LYS A 83 3.63 10.86 4.57
C LYS A 83 3.87 9.47 5.16
N ILE A 84 3.50 8.41 4.44
CA ILE A 84 3.76 7.02 4.85
C ILE A 84 5.26 6.73 4.87
N LEU A 85 6.01 7.17 3.86
CA LEU A 85 7.48 7.04 3.82
C LEU A 85 8.14 7.64 5.06
N GLU A 86 7.74 8.87 5.41
CA GLU A 86 8.21 9.55 6.63
C GLU A 86 7.80 8.79 7.89
N ALA A 87 6.53 8.36 8.00
CA ALA A 87 6.05 7.61 9.16
C ALA A 87 6.79 6.27 9.37
N LEU A 88 7.24 5.65 8.27
CA LEU A 88 8.06 4.43 8.28
C LEU A 88 9.56 4.69 8.48
N ASN A 89 9.99 5.95 8.59
CA ASN A 89 11.40 6.36 8.54
C ASN A 89 12.15 5.73 7.34
N TYR A 90 11.47 5.60 6.19
CA TYR A 90 12.00 4.97 4.97
C TYR A 90 12.44 3.50 5.11
N TYR A 91 12.09 2.80 6.20
CA TYR A 91 12.33 1.37 6.38
C TYR A 91 11.27 0.52 5.67
N LEU A 92 11.46 0.38 4.36
CA LEU A 92 10.53 -0.33 3.46
C LEU A 92 10.75 -1.85 3.39
N VAL A 93 11.93 -2.34 3.80
CA VAL A 93 12.21 -3.77 3.73
C VAL A 93 11.31 -4.53 4.71
N VAL A 94 10.52 -5.47 4.18
CA VAL A 94 9.70 -6.40 4.97
C VAL A 94 10.12 -7.83 4.62
N PHE A 95 10.63 -8.54 5.63
CA PHE A 95 10.94 -9.96 5.50
C PHE A 95 9.67 -10.77 5.75
N HIS A 96 9.13 -11.35 4.68
CA HIS A 96 8.00 -12.27 4.80
C HIS A 96 8.47 -13.70 5.05
N PRO A 97 7.79 -14.47 5.93
CA PRO A 97 8.13 -15.87 6.19
C PRO A 97 7.91 -16.81 5.00
N TYR A 98 7.43 -16.32 3.84
CA TYR A 98 7.23 -17.12 2.62
C TYR A 98 8.52 -17.56 1.92
N ARG A 99 9.71 -17.23 2.45
CA ARG A 99 11.01 -17.66 1.89
C ARG A 99 11.39 -19.11 2.25
N SER A 100 10.60 -19.83 3.04
CA SER A 100 11.01 -21.13 3.64
C SER A 100 10.43 -22.38 2.96
N LEU A 101 9.85 -22.30 1.76
CA LEU A 101 9.22 -23.47 1.10
C LEU A 101 9.73 -23.75 -0.32
N SER A 102 11.00 -23.44 -0.55
CA SER A 102 11.76 -23.92 -1.71
C SER A 102 13.19 -24.20 -1.25
N GLY A 103 13.32 -25.23 -0.42
CA GLY A 103 14.56 -25.94 -0.14
C GLY A 103 14.37 -27.39 -0.53
#